data_AF-A0AAV9UAJ3-F1
#
_entry.id   AF-A0AAV9UAJ3-F1
#
_cell.length_a   1.000
_cell.length_b   1.000
_cell.length_c   1.000
_cell.angle_alpha   90.00
_cell.angle_beta   90.00
_cell.angle_gamma   90.00
#
_symmetry.space_group_name_H-M   'P 1'
#
loop_
_entity.id
_entity.type
_entity.pdbx_description
1 polymer ?
#
loop_
_entity_poly.entity_id
_entity_poly.type
_entity_poly.pdbx_seq_one_letter_code
_entity_poly.pdbx_strand_id
1 'polypeptide(L)'
;MLSRTSPPTSNGETTDIGRFFSGGRFLIPATVNLDMEVRNTVERGITRIRQALVIRALKNQGYFVSIDPAIATPESCTPTGSRFMNGKCYKIIRNTGGLQIVEDIPRDTALKLDNAYYRISLEEFYNNAEACQNANPGSEGQAQFLGLPTDGSLPQCFFNMRVIVGSPFFIPINSD
;
A
#
# COMPACT_ATOMS: atom_id res chain seq x y z
N MET A 1 -32.34 36.86 -4.71
CA MET A 1 -30.99 37.43 -4.51
C MET A 1 -30.47 36.92 -3.17
N LEU A 2 -29.53 35.98 -3.17
CA LEU A 2 -28.88 35.48 -1.95
C LEU A 2 -27.41 35.91 -2.01
N SER A 3 -26.99 36.67 -1.01
CA SER A 3 -25.68 37.30 -0.92
C SER A 3 -24.60 36.25 -0.69
N ARG A 4 -23.57 36.24 -1.55
CA ARG A 4 -22.34 35.45 -1.33
C ARG A 4 -21.50 36.18 -0.28
N THR A 5 -21.45 35.64 0.93
CA THR A 5 -20.42 35.98 1.92
C THR A 5 -19.10 35.32 1.51
N SER A 6 -18.13 36.15 1.15
CA SER A 6 -16.73 35.75 0.95
C SER A 6 -16.12 35.23 2.26
N PRO A 7 -15.29 34.17 2.25
CA PRO A 7 -14.55 33.77 3.44
C PRO A 7 -13.47 34.81 3.80
N PRO A 8 -13.09 34.90 5.08
CA PRO A 8 -12.13 35.90 5.54
C PRO A 8 -10.73 35.62 5.01
N THR A 9 -10.10 36.67 4.49
CA THR A 9 -8.67 36.77 4.20
C THR A 9 -7.91 36.88 5.51
N SER A 10 -7.26 35.81 5.97
CA SER A 10 -6.23 35.94 7.01
C SER A 10 -5.11 34.91 6.84
N ASN A 11 -3.91 35.45 6.61
CA ASN A 11 -2.59 34.90 6.89
C ASN A 11 -2.19 33.66 6.06
N GLY A 12 -1.60 33.95 4.90
CA GLY A 12 -1.03 32.97 3.98
C GLY A 12 -0.06 32.03 4.67
N GLU A 13 -0.31 30.73 4.49
CA GLU A 13 0.50 29.62 4.95
C GLU A 13 1.92 29.74 4.37
N THR A 14 2.90 30.04 5.24
CA THR A 14 4.31 30.27 4.85
C THR A 14 5.14 28.98 4.75
N THR A 15 4.53 27.81 4.92
CA THR A 15 5.22 26.52 4.81
C THR A 15 5.26 26.06 3.35
N ASP A 16 6.32 25.37 2.93
CA ASP A 16 6.45 24.84 1.56
C ASP A 16 5.29 23.89 1.20
N ILE A 17 4.71 23.23 2.20
CA ILE A 17 3.50 22.42 2.07
C ILE A 17 2.26 23.31 1.88
N GLY A 18 2.11 24.41 2.62
CA GLY A 18 1.02 25.38 2.42
C GLY A 18 1.03 26.03 1.04
N ARG A 19 2.22 26.26 0.47
CA ARG A 19 2.37 26.66 -0.93
C ARG A 19 1.87 25.59 -1.90
N PHE A 20 2.09 24.31 -1.62
CA PHE A 20 1.62 23.23 -2.49
C PHE A 20 0.08 23.13 -2.54
N PHE A 21 -0.62 23.58 -1.50
CA PHE A 21 -2.05 23.36 -1.27
C PHE A 21 -2.91 24.62 -1.11
N SER A 22 -2.49 25.78 -1.62
CA SER A 22 -3.24 27.03 -1.47
C SER A 22 -4.72 26.88 -1.85
N GLY A 23 -5.61 26.94 -0.85
CA GLY A 23 -7.07 26.81 -1.03
C GLY A 23 -7.54 25.44 -1.54
N GLY A 24 -6.77 24.37 -1.34
CA GLY A 24 -7.12 23.01 -1.78
C GLY A 24 -6.92 22.76 -3.28
N ARG A 25 -6.14 23.61 -3.97
CA ARG A 25 -5.80 23.46 -5.40
C ARG A 25 -4.30 23.31 -5.58
N PHE A 26 -3.89 22.40 -6.47
CA PHE A 26 -2.49 22.15 -6.81
C PHE A 26 -1.89 23.39 -7.51
N LEU A 27 -0.78 23.94 -6.99
CA LEU A 27 -0.02 25.00 -7.65
C LEU A 27 0.99 24.41 -8.64
N ILE A 28 0.52 23.99 -9.82
CA ILE A 28 1.38 23.48 -10.91
C ILE A 28 1.52 24.58 -11.99
N PRO A 29 2.76 24.88 -12.46
CA PRO A 29 3.00 25.94 -13.45
C PRO A 29 2.19 25.76 -14.74
N ALA A 30 1.67 26.86 -15.29
CA ALA A 30 0.81 26.89 -16.48
C ALA A 30 1.46 26.40 -17.79
N THR A 31 2.73 26.01 -17.76
CA THR A 31 3.50 25.51 -18.91
C THR A 31 3.38 24.00 -19.13
N VAL A 32 2.83 23.27 -18.15
CA VAL A 32 2.56 21.83 -18.25
C VAL A 32 1.17 21.64 -18.85
N ASN A 33 1.00 20.67 -19.75
CA ASN A 33 -0.31 20.33 -20.31
C ASN A 33 -1.16 19.66 -19.20
N LEU A 34 -1.77 20.54 -18.38
CA LEU A 34 -2.19 20.28 -17.01
C LEU A 34 -3.24 19.19 -16.90
N ASP A 35 -4.18 19.09 -17.84
CA ASP A 35 -5.39 18.30 -17.61
C ASP A 35 -5.18 16.78 -17.63
N MET A 36 -4.18 16.27 -18.35
CA MET A 36 -3.88 14.82 -18.34
C MET A 36 -2.75 14.46 -17.38
N GLU A 37 -1.63 15.16 -17.38
CA GLU A 37 -0.48 14.77 -16.54
C GLU A 37 -0.73 15.04 -15.06
N VAL A 38 -1.39 16.16 -14.72
CA VAL A 38 -1.74 16.44 -13.33
C VAL A 38 -2.83 15.49 -12.88
N ARG A 39 -3.86 15.26 -13.69
CA ARG A 39 -4.92 14.31 -13.35
C ARG A 39 -4.35 12.91 -13.12
N ASN A 40 -3.48 12.42 -14.00
CA ASN A 40 -2.84 11.11 -13.83
C ASN A 40 -1.95 11.05 -12.58
N THR A 41 -1.26 12.14 -12.25
CA THR A 41 -0.42 12.22 -11.05
C THR A 41 -1.26 12.26 -9.77
N VAL A 42 -2.32 13.06 -9.77
CA VAL A 42 -3.27 13.18 -8.65
C VAL A 42 -4.05 11.87 -8.46
N GLU A 43 -4.55 11.25 -9.52
CA GLU A 43 -5.25 9.96 -9.46
C GLU A 43 -4.32 8.85 -8.95
N ARG A 44 -3.06 8.80 -9.39
CA ARG A 44 -2.05 7.88 -8.84
C ARG A 44 -1.77 8.15 -7.37
N GLY A 45 -1.62 9.42 -6.97
CA GLY A 45 -1.42 9.81 -5.57
C GLY A 45 -2.57 9.39 -4.67
N ILE A 46 -3.82 9.70 -5.06
CA ILE A 46 -5.03 9.31 -4.33
C ILE A 46 -5.11 7.80 -4.19
N THR A 47 -4.83 7.06 -5.27
CA THR A 47 -4.85 5.59 -5.27
C THR A 47 -3.84 5.03 -4.28
N ARG A 48 -2.61 5.55 -4.28
CA ARG A 48 -1.54 5.11 -3.37
C ARG A 48 -1.84 5.43 -1.91
N ILE A 49 -2.35 6.63 -1.62
CA ILE A 49 -2.73 7.02 -0.27
C ILE A 49 -3.86 6.12 0.23
N ARG A 50 -4.89 5.88 -0.60
CA ARG A 50 -5.99 4.98 -0.24
C ARG A 50 -5.48 3.57 0.05
N GLN A 51 -4.62 3.04 -0.82
CA GLN A 51 -4.02 1.74 -0.63
C GLN A 51 -3.19 1.69 0.67
N ALA A 52 -2.36 2.70 0.93
CA ALA A 52 -1.58 2.78 2.16
C ALA A 52 -2.44 2.82 3.43
N LEU A 53 -3.57 3.54 3.40
CA LEU A 53 -4.52 3.57 4.52
C LEU A 53 -5.15 2.20 4.77
N VAL A 54 -5.57 1.49 3.71
CA VAL A 54 -6.15 0.15 3.83
C VAL A 54 -5.11 -0.85 4.35
N ILE A 55 -3.90 -0.84 3.79
CA ILE A 55 -2.83 -1.73 4.24
C ILE A 55 -2.44 -1.43 5.70
N ARG A 56 -2.39 -0.16 6.10
CA ARG A 56 -2.13 0.21 7.49
C ARG A 56 -3.22 -0.25 8.44
N ALA A 57 -4.49 -0.21 8.02
CA ALA A 57 -5.59 -0.77 8.79
C ALA A 57 -5.46 -2.29 8.95
N LEU A 58 -5.12 -3.01 7.89
CA LEU A 58 -4.87 -4.46 7.94
C LEU A 58 -3.68 -4.79 8.86
N LYS A 59 -2.58 -4.05 8.75
CA LYS A 59 -1.42 -4.18 9.64
C LYS A 59 -1.82 -4.00 11.11
N ASN A 60 -2.59 -2.97 11.43
CA ASN A 60 -3.06 -2.73 12.80
C ASN A 60 -3.98 -3.85 13.34
N GLN A 61 -4.61 -4.61 12.46
CA GLN A 61 -5.41 -5.80 12.79
C GLN A 61 -4.56 -7.09 12.89
N GLY A 62 -3.24 -6.98 12.77
CA GLY A 62 -2.32 -8.11 12.88
C GLY A 62 -2.13 -8.91 11.58
N TYR A 63 -2.62 -8.40 10.44
CA TYR A 63 -2.34 -9.03 9.15
C TYR A 63 -0.88 -8.76 8.72
N PHE A 64 -0.34 -9.71 7.97
CA PHE A 64 0.98 -9.66 7.35
C PHE A 64 0.95 -10.37 5.99
N VAL A 65 2.00 -10.17 5.20
CA VAL A 65 2.17 -10.87 3.91
C VAL A 65 2.88 -12.19 4.15
N SER A 66 2.36 -13.28 3.59
CA SER A 66 3.09 -14.54 3.45
C SER A 66 3.47 -14.77 2.00
N ILE A 67 4.73 -15.14 1.79
CA ILE A 67 5.29 -15.51 0.50
C ILE A 67 5.66 -16.98 0.58
N ASP A 68 4.91 -17.83 -0.12
CA ASP A 68 5.12 -19.27 -0.16
C ASP A 68 5.80 -19.68 -1.49
N PRO A 69 7.10 -20.00 -1.47
CA PRO A 69 7.82 -20.46 -2.67
C PRO A 69 7.57 -21.95 -2.98
N ALA A 70 6.92 -22.71 -2.09
CA ALA A 70 6.64 -24.13 -2.33
C ALA A 70 5.43 -24.34 -3.24
N ILE A 71 4.53 -23.35 -3.32
CA ILE A 71 3.44 -23.34 -4.28
C ILE A 71 4.04 -23.12 -5.68
N ALA A 72 3.95 -24.13 -6.54
CA ALA A 72 4.57 -24.12 -7.87
C ALA A 72 3.59 -23.76 -9.01
N THR A 73 2.28 -23.72 -8.74
CA THR A 73 1.27 -23.43 -9.77
C THR A 73 0.33 -22.30 -9.35
N PRO A 74 -0.14 -21.47 -10.30
CA PRO A 74 -1.10 -20.40 -10.02
C PRO A 74 -2.40 -20.90 -9.38
N GLU A 75 -2.89 -22.07 -9.80
CA GLU A 75 -4.16 -22.64 -9.33
C GLU A 75 -4.12 -23.06 -7.86
N SER A 76 -2.92 -23.37 -7.37
CA SER A 76 -2.67 -23.72 -5.96
C SER A 76 -2.50 -22.48 -5.08
N CYS A 77 -2.43 -21.28 -5.66
CA CYS A 77 -2.30 -20.02 -4.94
C CYS A 77 -3.67 -19.47 -4.52
N THR A 78 -4.25 -20.12 -3.51
CA THR A 78 -5.54 -19.76 -2.90
C THR A 78 -5.34 -19.07 -1.54
N PRO A 79 -6.33 -18.36 -0.98
CA PRO A 79 -7.69 -18.08 -1.49
C PRO A 79 -7.77 -16.79 -2.34
N THR A 80 -8.98 -16.27 -2.59
CA THR A 80 -9.21 -14.98 -3.25
C THR A 80 -8.40 -13.87 -2.58
N GLY A 81 -7.77 -13.00 -3.38
CA GLY A 81 -6.83 -11.98 -2.92
C GLY A 81 -5.36 -12.42 -2.94
N SER A 82 -5.09 -13.73 -3.06
CA SER A 82 -3.73 -14.22 -3.31
C SER A 82 -3.27 -13.90 -4.73
N ARG A 83 -1.95 -13.85 -4.93
CA ARG A 83 -1.31 -13.66 -6.25
C ARG A 83 -0.16 -14.61 -6.44
N PHE A 84 -0.16 -15.31 -7.57
CA PHE A 84 0.99 -16.09 -8.00
C PHE A 84 1.87 -15.24 -8.91
N MET A 85 3.08 -14.93 -8.48
CA MET A 85 4.02 -14.07 -9.21
C MET A 85 5.43 -14.62 -9.04
N ASN A 86 6.25 -14.56 -10.08
CA ASN A 86 7.67 -14.95 -10.03
C ASN A 86 7.92 -16.35 -9.41
N GLY A 87 7.00 -17.31 -9.64
CA GLY A 87 7.10 -18.67 -9.09
C GLY A 87 6.78 -18.80 -7.60
N LYS A 88 6.16 -17.79 -6.98
CA LYS A 88 5.79 -17.79 -5.56
C LYS A 88 4.34 -17.37 -5.38
N CYS A 89 3.69 -17.84 -4.33
CA CYS A 89 2.36 -17.42 -3.95
C CYS A 89 2.42 -16.37 -2.84
N TYR A 90 1.75 -15.24 -3.05
CA TYR A 90 1.66 -14.12 -2.11
C TYR A 90 0.24 -14.07 -1.56
N LYS A 91 0.11 -13.91 -0.24
CA LYS A 91 -1.19 -13.83 0.44
C LYS A 91 -1.13 -12.93 1.66
N ILE A 92 -2.28 -12.38 2.04
CA ILE A 92 -2.45 -11.59 3.27
C ILE A 92 -3.12 -12.50 4.31
N ILE A 93 -2.44 -12.69 5.44
CA ILE A 93 -2.86 -13.61 6.50
C ILE A 93 -2.65 -12.96 7.87
N ARG A 94 -3.32 -13.46 8.91
CA ARG A 94 -3.06 -13.09 10.31
C ARG A 94 -2.89 -14.33 11.18
N ASN A 95 -2.19 -14.17 12.30
CA ASN A 95 -2.15 -15.19 13.34
C ASN A 95 -3.34 -14.95 14.28
N THR A 96 -4.15 -15.98 14.51
CA THR A 96 -5.37 -15.87 15.33
C THR A 96 -5.20 -16.28 16.79
N GLY A 97 -3.99 -16.72 17.18
CA GLY A 97 -3.69 -17.16 18.54
C GLY A 97 -4.15 -18.59 18.82
N GLY A 98 -3.25 -19.40 19.38
CA GLY A 98 -3.42 -20.85 19.55
C GLY A 98 -2.82 -21.65 18.38
N LEU A 99 -1.92 -22.59 18.68
CA LEU A 99 -1.31 -23.59 17.77
C LEU A 99 -1.24 -23.19 16.28
N GLN A 100 -0.44 -22.17 15.93
CA GLN A 100 -0.12 -21.80 14.54
C GLN A 100 -1.33 -21.70 13.59
N ILE A 101 -2.51 -21.31 14.08
CA ILE A 101 -3.69 -21.13 13.23
C ILE A 101 -3.55 -19.79 12.50
N VAL A 102 -3.29 -19.92 11.21
CA VAL A 102 -3.22 -18.81 10.26
C VAL A 102 -4.60 -18.64 9.63
N GLU A 103 -5.11 -17.41 9.63
CA GLU A 103 -6.35 -17.06 8.95
C GLU A 103 -6.06 -16.16 7.75
N ASP A 104 -6.60 -16.54 6.60
CA ASP A 104 -6.59 -15.69 5.42
C ASP A 104 -7.44 -14.44 5.62
N ILE A 105 -7.13 -13.40 4.86
CA ILE A 105 -8.00 -12.23 4.79
C ILE A 105 -9.44 -12.64 4.38
N PRO A 106 -10.49 -12.09 4.99
CA PRO A 106 -11.86 -12.41 4.63
C PRO A 106 -12.13 -12.18 3.14
N ARG A 107 -12.84 -13.11 2.49
CA ARG A 107 -13.12 -13.07 1.06
C ARG A 107 -13.72 -11.73 0.61
N ASP A 108 -14.67 -11.19 1.37
CA ASP A 108 -15.30 -9.90 1.04
C ASP A 108 -14.31 -8.74 1.06
N THR A 109 -13.32 -8.79 1.93
CA THR A 109 -12.24 -7.80 1.98
C THR A 109 -11.29 -7.99 0.80
N ALA A 110 -10.90 -9.23 0.49
CA ALA A 110 -10.08 -9.53 -0.68
C ALA A 110 -10.72 -9.05 -1.99
N LEU A 111 -12.03 -9.30 -2.17
CA LEU A 111 -12.78 -8.82 -3.33
C LEU A 111 -12.80 -7.30 -3.44
N LYS A 112 -12.82 -6.57 -2.31
CA LYS A 112 -12.73 -5.10 -2.31
C LYS A 112 -11.33 -4.60 -2.66
N LEU A 113 -10.28 -5.32 -2.27
CA LEU A 113 -8.91 -5.02 -2.71
C LEU A 113 -8.74 -5.23 -4.21
N ASP A 114 -9.43 -6.22 -4.79
CA ASP A 114 -9.41 -6.53 -6.23
C ASP A 114 -10.40 -5.69 -7.07
N ASN A 115 -11.17 -4.82 -6.44
CA ASN A 115 -12.22 -4.08 -7.13
C ASN A 115 -11.66 -2.82 -7.84
N ALA A 116 -11.97 -2.72 -9.15
CA ALA A 116 -11.58 -1.62 -10.02
C ALA A 116 -12.01 -0.22 -9.52
N TYR A 117 -13.08 -0.14 -8.71
CA TYR A 117 -13.52 1.10 -8.08
C TYR A 117 -12.52 1.64 -7.05
N TYR A 118 -11.90 0.75 -6.27
CA TYR A 118 -10.91 1.15 -5.26
C TYR A 118 -9.51 1.33 -5.85
N ARG A 119 -9.27 0.80 -7.07
CA ARG A 119 -8.01 0.89 -7.83
C ARG A 119 -6.76 0.41 -7.07
N ILE A 120 -6.93 -0.48 -6.10
CA ILE A 120 -5.81 -1.03 -5.34
C ILE A 120 -5.07 -2.04 -6.22
N SER A 121 -3.75 -1.90 -6.33
CA SER A 121 -2.91 -2.88 -7.04
C SER A 121 -2.26 -3.82 -6.03
N LEU A 122 -2.80 -5.04 -5.89
CA LEU A 122 -2.22 -6.06 -5.02
C LEU A 122 -0.82 -6.48 -5.48
N GLU A 123 -0.57 -6.50 -6.78
CA GLU A 123 0.75 -6.83 -7.33
C GLU A 123 1.80 -5.79 -6.96
N GLU A 124 1.49 -4.49 -7.11
CA GLU A 124 2.39 -3.42 -6.66
C GLU A 124 2.65 -3.48 -5.15
N PHE A 125 1.62 -3.81 -4.37
CA PHE A 125 1.76 -4.00 -2.93
C PHE A 125 2.68 -5.16 -2.58
N TYR A 126 2.46 -6.33 -3.17
CA TYR A 126 3.27 -7.53 -2.90
C TYR A 126 4.71 -7.35 -3.37
N ASN A 127 4.93 -6.74 -4.53
CA ASN A 127 6.28 -6.41 -5.01
C ASN A 127 6.99 -5.43 -4.06
N ASN A 128 6.30 -4.40 -3.57
CA ASN A 128 6.86 -3.47 -2.60
C ASN A 128 7.17 -4.14 -1.25
N ALA A 129 6.29 -5.03 -0.79
CA ALA A 129 6.46 -5.78 0.44
C ALA A 129 7.67 -6.72 0.36
N GLU A 130 7.80 -7.51 -0.71
CA GLU A 130 8.94 -8.40 -0.91
C GLU A 130 10.25 -7.61 -1.05
N ALA A 131 10.27 -6.52 -1.82
CA ALA A 131 11.44 -5.66 -1.94
C ALA A 131 11.85 -5.07 -0.58
N CYS A 132 10.88 -4.71 0.26
CA CYS A 132 11.15 -4.23 1.61
C CYS A 132 11.75 -5.32 2.51
N GLN A 133 11.17 -6.53 2.48
CA GLN A 133 11.66 -7.68 3.22
C GLN A 133 13.08 -8.08 2.81
N ASN A 134 13.37 -8.08 1.51
CA ASN A 134 14.70 -8.42 0.99
C ASN A 134 15.76 -7.41 1.44
N ALA A 135 15.38 -6.14 1.58
CA ALA A 135 16.26 -5.10 2.09
C ALA A 135 16.38 -5.08 3.62
N ASN A 136 15.36 -5.60 4.33
CA ASN A 136 15.32 -5.59 5.80
C ASN A 136 14.86 -6.95 6.37
N PRO A 137 15.63 -8.05 6.16
CA PRO A 137 15.18 -9.39 6.52
C PRO A 137 14.79 -9.51 7.99
N GLY A 138 13.60 -10.04 8.25
CA GLY A 138 13.10 -10.31 9.61
C GLY A 138 12.49 -9.09 10.33
N SER A 139 12.41 -7.94 9.67
CA SER A 139 11.77 -6.74 10.20
C SER A 139 10.74 -6.16 9.23
N GLU A 140 9.84 -5.30 9.71
CA GLU A 140 8.83 -4.65 8.86
C GLU A 140 9.42 -3.52 7.99
N GLY A 141 10.72 -3.22 8.16
CA GLY A 141 11.39 -2.07 7.56
C GLY A 141 10.81 -0.73 8.03
N GLN A 142 11.37 0.37 7.54
CA GLN A 142 10.77 1.70 7.67
C GLN A 142 10.54 2.27 6.29
N ALA A 143 9.39 2.92 6.08
CA ALA A 143 9.09 3.58 4.82
C ALA A 143 10.15 4.65 4.56
N GLN A 144 10.88 4.52 3.45
CA GLN A 144 11.92 5.47 3.09
C GLN A 144 11.31 6.56 2.21
N PHE A 145 11.28 7.78 2.74
CA PHE A 145 10.76 8.95 2.02
C PHE A 145 11.87 9.84 1.45
N LEU A 146 13.13 9.57 1.82
CA LEU A 146 14.30 10.22 1.24
C LEU A 146 14.59 9.60 -0.12
N GLY A 147 14.61 10.41 -1.18
CA GLY A 147 14.83 9.94 -2.55
C GLY A 147 13.57 9.33 -3.19
N LEU A 148 12.43 10.03 -3.10
CA LEU A 148 11.21 9.62 -3.80
C LEU A 148 11.50 9.35 -5.29
N PRO A 149 11.11 8.18 -5.81
CA PRO A 149 11.36 7.86 -7.22
C PRO A 149 10.66 8.84 -8.16
N THR A 150 11.42 9.40 -9.11
CA THR A 150 10.91 10.34 -10.12
C THR A 150 10.18 9.65 -11.27
N ASP A 151 10.41 8.35 -11.44
CA ASP A 151 9.72 7.50 -12.42
C ASP A 151 8.28 7.15 -11.99
N GLY A 152 7.89 7.58 -10.80
CA GLY A 152 6.59 7.29 -10.23
C GLY A 152 6.48 5.86 -9.70
N SER A 153 7.56 5.13 -9.45
CA SER A 153 7.52 3.88 -8.68
C SER A 153 7.19 4.14 -7.19
N LEU A 154 6.89 3.09 -6.43
CA LEU A 154 6.64 3.21 -4.99
C LEU A 154 7.97 3.35 -4.24
N PRO A 155 8.08 4.25 -3.24
CA PRO A 155 9.24 4.30 -2.37
C PRO A 155 9.50 2.94 -1.69
N GLN A 156 10.75 2.67 -1.35
CA GLN A 156 11.09 1.43 -0.66
C GLN A 156 10.36 1.35 0.69
N CYS A 157 9.81 0.17 0.99
CA CYS A 157 9.05 -0.08 2.22
C CYS A 157 7.83 0.84 2.42
N PHE A 158 7.27 1.41 1.34
CA PHE A 158 6.17 2.39 1.41
C PHE A 158 4.98 1.90 2.26
N PHE A 159 4.60 0.63 2.13
CA PHE A 159 3.50 0.06 2.90
C PHE A 159 3.88 -0.44 4.29
N ASN A 160 5.17 -0.71 4.53
CA ASN A 160 5.74 -1.17 5.81
C ASN A 160 4.84 -2.24 6.47
N MET A 161 4.63 -3.37 5.79
CA MET A 161 3.88 -4.51 6.31
C MET A 161 4.83 -5.68 6.51
N ARG A 162 4.71 -6.38 7.64
CA ARG A 162 5.53 -7.58 7.90
C ARG A 162 5.38 -8.58 6.77
N VAL A 163 6.49 -9.23 6.43
CA VAL A 163 6.53 -10.33 5.47
C VAL A 163 7.12 -11.57 6.12
N ILE A 164 6.51 -12.73 5.89
CA ILE A 164 7.06 -14.04 6.24
C ILE A 164 7.26 -14.81 4.94
N VAL A 165 8.48 -15.32 4.75
CA VAL A 165 8.85 -16.13 3.59
C VAL A 165 8.96 -17.58 4.03
N GLY A 166 8.37 -18.49 3.26
CA GLY A 166 8.25 -19.91 3.58
C GLY A 166 6.84 -20.29 4.00
N SER A 167 6.62 -21.59 4.23
CA SER A 167 5.32 -22.09 4.63
C SER A 167 4.93 -21.49 6.00
N PRO A 168 3.78 -20.83 6.13
CA PRO A 168 3.37 -20.21 7.38
C PRO A 168 3.04 -21.24 8.48
N PHE A 169 2.98 -22.54 8.13
CA PHE A 169 2.83 -23.67 9.06
C PHE A 169 4.16 -24.18 9.64
N PHE A 170 5.30 -23.67 9.14
CA PHE A 170 6.63 -23.99 9.63
C PHE A 170 7.38 -22.70 9.89
N ILE A 171 6.88 -21.89 10.84
CA ILE A 171 7.70 -20.84 11.43
C ILE A 171 8.44 -21.50 12.60
N PRO A 172 9.78 -21.69 12.53
CA PRO A 172 10.53 -22.05 13.71
C PRO A 172 10.35 -20.91 14.72
N ILE A 173 9.81 -21.25 15.87
CA ILE A 173 9.73 -20.34 17.01
C ILE A 173 11.18 -20.14 17.44
N ASN A 174 11.83 -19.06 17.03
CA ASN A 174 13.01 -18.61 17.74
C ASN A 174 12.51 -18.11 19.09
N SER A 175 12.57 -19.00 20.07
CA SER A 175 12.47 -18.70 21.48
C SER A 175 13.72 -17.91 21.87
N ASP A 176 13.56 -16.60 22.02
CA ASP A 176 14.38 -15.83 22.96
C ASP A 176 13.85 -16.06 24.38
#